data_AF-A0A379TVU0-F1
#
_entry.id   AF-A0A379TVU0-F1
#
_cell.length_a   1.000
_cell.length_b   1.000
_cell.length_c   1.000
_cell.angle_alpha   90.00
_cell.angle_beta   90.00
_cell.angle_gamma   90.00
#
_symmetry.space_group_name_H-M   'P 1'
#
loop_
_entity.id
_entity.type
_entity.pdbx_description
1 polymer ?
#
loop_
_entity_poly.entity_id
_entity_poly.type
_entity_poly.pdbx_seq_one_letter_code
_entity_poly.pdbx_strand_id
1 'polypeptide(L)'
;MPAQHLANVSPATLQGQLLLSGKPPLNLARYIRELKAYPYGCLEQTASGLFPALYTNAAQLQMLGIVGDSDEKRRAAVDIGISRVLQMQRDNGGLRYGIKMGRKSTG
;
A
#
# COMPACT_ATOMS: atom_id res chain seq x y z
N MET A 1 9.75 -21.94 -12.26
CA MET A 1 9.07 -21.11 -13.29
C MET A 1 9.65 -21.48 -14.64
N PRO A 2 8.84 -21.77 -15.68
CA PRO A 2 9.36 -22.05 -17.01
C PRO A 2 10.10 -20.83 -17.60
N ALA A 3 11.22 -21.06 -18.30
CA ALA A 3 12.13 -20.00 -18.77
C ALA A 3 11.46 -18.95 -19.67
N GLN A 4 10.48 -19.38 -20.47
CA GLN A 4 9.68 -18.53 -21.36
C GLN A 4 8.94 -17.37 -20.65
N HIS A 5 8.63 -17.50 -19.35
CA HIS A 5 7.90 -16.45 -18.62
C HIS A 5 8.79 -15.29 -18.17
N LEU A 6 10.11 -15.44 -18.25
CA LEU A 6 11.08 -14.39 -17.88
C LEU A 6 11.67 -13.69 -19.11
N ALA A 7 11.35 -14.15 -20.32
CA ALA A 7 11.94 -13.66 -21.57
C ALA A 7 11.70 -12.16 -21.83
N ASN A 8 10.62 -11.60 -21.28
CA ASN A 8 10.24 -10.20 -21.46
C ASN A 8 10.54 -9.31 -20.24
N VAL A 9 11.27 -9.82 -19.24
CA VAL A 9 11.64 -9.06 -18.03
C VAL A 9 13.11 -8.69 -18.10
N SER A 10 13.42 -7.40 -17.93
CA SER A 10 14.81 -6.94 -17.86
C SER A 10 15.51 -7.56 -16.65
N PRO A 11 16.72 -8.14 -16.80
CA PRO A 11 17.47 -8.72 -15.68
C PRO A 11 17.72 -7.72 -14.54
N ALA A 12 17.85 -6.43 -14.86
CA ALA A 12 18.10 -5.38 -13.88
C ALA A 12 16.92 -5.10 -12.94
N THR A 13 15.68 -5.46 -13.33
CA THR A 13 14.46 -5.23 -12.55
C THR A 13 13.81 -6.52 -12.03
N LEU A 14 14.38 -7.68 -12.38
CA LEU A 14 13.82 -8.97 -12.01
C LEU A 14 13.99 -9.24 -10.51
N GLN A 15 12.88 -9.42 -9.80
CA GLN A 15 12.84 -9.84 -8.39
C GLN A 15 11.91 -11.05 -8.23
N GLY A 16 12.31 -12.00 -7.39
CA GLY A 16 11.56 -13.24 -7.15
C GLY A 16 11.38 -13.55 -5.67
N GLN A 17 10.32 -14.27 -5.33
CA GLN A 17 10.08 -14.83 -4.01
C GLN A 17 9.62 -16.28 -4.13
N LEU A 18 10.13 -17.15 -3.27
CA LEU A 18 9.74 -18.56 -3.18
C LEU A 18 9.15 -18.81 -1.80
N LEU A 19 7.94 -19.36 -1.75
CA LEU A 19 7.24 -19.70 -0.51
C LEU A 19 6.91 -21.19 -0.49
N LEU A 20 7.33 -21.87 0.58
CA LEU A 20 7.19 -23.31 0.79
C LEU A 20 6.28 -23.54 2.01
N SER A 21 5.23 -24.33 1.87
CA SER A 21 4.24 -24.57 2.94
C SER A 21 3.60 -25.96 2.82
N GLY A 22 3.35 -26.62 3.96
CA GLY A 22 2.58 -27.86 4.04
C GLY A 22 1.06 -27.67 4.09
N LYS A 23 0.58 -26.43 3.99
CA LYS A 23 -0.84 -26.02 3.90
C LYS A 23 -1.01 -25.02 2.75
N PRO A 24 -2.23 -24.83 2.18
CA PRO A 24 -2.46 -23.87 1.09
C PRO A 24 -1.78 -22.51 1.36
N PRO A 25 -0.77 -22.13 0.55
CA PRO A 25 0.06 -20.97 0.87
C PRO A 25 -0.63 -19.65 0.48
N LEU A 26 -0.63 -18.69 1.40
CA LEU A 26 -1.03 -17.29 1.12
C LEU A 26 0.23 -16.41 1.07
N ASN A 27 0.50 -15.77 -0.07
CA ASN A 27 1.67 -14.91 -0.23
C ASN A 27 1.40 -13.48 0.26
N LEU A 28 1.44 -13.28 1.57
CA LEU A 28 1.24 -11.97 2.21
C LEU A 28 2.26 -10.93 1.74
N ALA A 29 3.50 -11.33 1.46
CA ALA A 29 4.55 -10.43 1.03
C ALA A 29 4.29 -9.81 -0.35
N ARG A 30 3.58 -10.52 -1.23
CA ARG A 30 3.09 -9.96 -2.50
C ARG A 30 2.05 -8.88 -2.25
N TYR A 31 1.02 -9.15 -1.45
CA TYR A 31 -0.07 -8.19 -1.22
C TYR A 31 0.39 -6.92 -0.52
N ILE A 32 1.28 -7.03 0.47
CA ILE A 32 1.84 -5.86 1.17
C ILE A 32 2.60 -4.96 0.19
N ARG A 33 3.39 -5.53 -0.74
CA ARG A 33 4.11 -4.76 -1.75
C ARG A 33 3.18 -4.10 -2.77
N GLU A 34 2.15 -4.82 -3.24
CA GLU A 34 1.15 -4.29 -4.16
C GLU A 34 0.37 -3.13 -3.54
N LEU A 35 -0.03 -3.25 -2.27
CA LEU A 35 -0.74 -2.18 -1.54
C LEU A 35 0.17 -0.99 -1.23
N LYS A 36 1.46 -1.20 -0.95
CA LYS A 36 2.43 -0.10 -0.76
C LYS A 36 2.72 0.66 -2.05
N ALA A 37 2.72 -0.03 -3.19
CA ALA A 37 3.02 0.58 -4.50
C ALA A 37 1.83 1.32 -5.13
N TYR A 38 0.67 1.33 -4.48
CA TYR A 38 -0.57 1.87 -5.03
C TYR A 38 -0.46 3.41 -5.22
N PRO A 39 -0.40 3.92 -6.47
CA PRO A 39 0.03 5.31 -6.71
C PRO A 39 -1.12 6.32 -6.76
N TYR A 40 -2.37 5.85 -6.60
CA TYR A 40 -3.58 6.65 -6.80
C TYR A 40 -4.25 6.98 -5.46
N GLY A 41 -4.91 8.16 -5.40
CA GLY A 41 -5.29 8.81 -4.15
C GLY A 41 -6.78 8.88 -3.85
N CYS A 42 -7.59 7.98 -4.41
CA CYS A 42 -9.02 7.90 -4.08
C CYS A 42 -9.21 7.34 -2.66
N LEU A 43 -10.42 7.48 -2.09
CA LEU A 43 -10.72 7.10 -0.70
C LEU A 43 -10.40 5.64 -0.42
N GLU A 44 -10.94 4.74 -1.24
CA GLU A 44 -10.74 3.30 -1.12
C GLU A 44 -9.25 2.93 -1.20
N GLN A 45 -8.52 3.57 -2.10
CA GLN A 45 -7.11 3.30 -2.36
C GLN A 45 -6.23 3.81 -1.22
N THR A 46 -6.56 4.99 -0.69
CA THR A 46 -5.90 5.56 0.49
C THR A 46 -6.13 4.65 1.70
N ALA A 47 -7.37 4.21 1.94
CA ALA A 47 -7.68 3.30 3.03
C ALA A 47 -6.98 1.92 2.87
N SER A 48 -7.02 1.35 1.66
CA SER A 48 -6.44 0.04 1.37
C SER A 48 -4.92 0.05 1.48
N GLY A 49 -4.25 1.10 1.00
CA GLY A 49 -2.79 1.25 1.11
C GLY A 49 -2.31 1.45 2.55
N LEU A 50 -3.14 2.01 3.44
CA LEU A 50 -2.83 2.16 4.86
C LEU A 50 -3.05 0.88 5.66
N PHE A 51 -3.89 -0.03 5.19
CA PHE A 51 -4.29 -1.22 5.95
C PHE A 51 -3.09 -2.09 6.38
N PRO A 52 -2.11 -2.41 5.50
CA PRO A 52 -0.92 -3.14 5.92
C PRO A 52 -0.11 -2.40 6.98
N ALA A 53 -0.01 -1.07 6.89
CA ALA A 53 0.72 -0.26 7.85
C ALA A 53 0.07 -0.29 9.24
N LEU A 54 -1.23 -0.56 9.37
CA LEU A 54 -1.92 -0.68 10.66
C LEU A 54 -1.68 -2.03 11.34
N TYR A 55 -1.61 -3.11 10.56
CA TYR A 55 -1.56 -4.49 11.07
C TYR A 55 -0.17 -5.14 11.00
N THR A 56 0.83 -4.42 10.49
CA THR A 56 2.21 -4.90 10.44
C THR A 56 3.17 -3.99 11.20
N ASN A 57 4.30 -4.56 11.63
CA ASN A 57 5.44 -3.84 12.20
C ASN A 57 6.75 -4.22 11.50
N ALA A 58 7.84 -3.53 11.83
CA ALA A 58 9.13 -3.75 11.19
C ALA A 58 9.62 -5.21 11.32
N ALA A 59 9.44 -5.84 12.47
CA ALA A 59 9.85 -7.23 12.71
C ALA A 59 9.07 -8.23 11.83
N GLN A 60 7.75 -8.06 11.72
CA GLN A 60 6.91 -8.90 10.87
C GLN A 60 7.24 -8.73 9.38
N LEU A 61 7.52 -7.51 8.93
CA LEU A 61 7.95 -7.25 7.55
C LEU A 61 9.30 -7.89 7.26
N GLN A 62 10.25 -7.83 8.21
CA GLN A 62 11.55 -8.49 8.10
C GLN A 62 11.40 -10.02 8.02
N MET A 63 10.55 -10.63 8.84
CA MET A 63 10.25 -12.08 8.76
C MET A 63 9.69 -12.50 7.40
N LEU A 64 8.99 -11.60 6.72
CA LEU A 64 8.44 -11.81 5.38
C LEU A 64 9.42 -11.45 4.25
N GLY A 65 10.66 -11.05 4.58
CA GLY A 65 11.67 -10.62 3.61
C GLY A 65 11.31 -9.31 2.91
N ILE A 66 10.46 -8.48 3.51
CA ILE A 66 10.07 -7.17 2.98
C ILE A 66 10.92 -6.10 3.66
N VAL A 67 11.68 -5.36 2.86
CA VAL A 67 12.37 -4.16 3.33
C VAL A 67 11.32 -3.06 3.54
N GLY A 68 10.91 -2.91 4.80
CA GLY A 68 9.93 -1.93 5.26
C GLY A 68 10.56 -0.61 5.70
N ASP A 69 9.71 0.38 5.95
CA ASP A 69 10.09 1.59 6.67
C ASP A 69 10.19 1.29 8.18
N SER A 70 10.86 2.15 8.96
CA SER A 70 10.86 2.02 10.42
C SER A 70 9.44 2.18 10.98
N ASP A 71 9.20 1.70 12.20
CA ASP A 71 7.89 1.83 12.84
C ASP A 71 7.46 3.29 13.02
N GLU A 72 8.40 4.21 13.25
CA GLU A 72 8.15 5.65 13.35
C GLU A 72 7.69 6.20 12.01
N LYS A 73 8.41 5.89 10.93
CA LYS A 73 8.08 6.35 9.59
C LYS A 73 6.77 5.75 9.08
N ARG A 74 6.48 4.50 9.45
CA ARG A 74 5.18 3.84 9.21
C ARG A 74 4.04 4.58 9.92
N ARG A 75 4.20 4.92 11.21
CA ARG A 75 3.20 5.70 11.96
C ARG A 75 2.97 7.08 11.32
N ALA A 76 4.04 7.79 10.95
CA ALA A 76 3.92 9.07 10.26
C ALA A 76 3.15 8.95 8.92
N ALA A 77 3.38 7.87 8.16
CA ALA A 77 2.62 7.61 6.94
C ALA A 77 1.13 7.36 7.22
N VAL A 78 0.80 6.70 8.33
CA VAL A 78 -0.59 6.51 8.79
C VAL A 78 -1.23 7.84 9.14
N ASP A 79 -0.54 8.72 9.87
CA ASP A 79 -1.07 10.05 10.25
C ASP A 79 -1.37 10.92 9.02
N ILE A 80 -0.47 10.91 8.03
CA ILE A 80 -0.68 11.58 6.73
C ILE A 80 -1.89 10.97 6.01
N GLY A 81 -2.01 9.65 6.02
CA GLY A 81 -3.12 8.92 5.41
C GLY A 81 -4.47 9.24 6.03
N ILE A 82 -4.55 9.29 7.36
CA ILE A 82 -5.76 9.69 8.10
C ILE A 82 -6.15 11.13 7.73
N SER A 83 -5.16 12.04 7.70
CA SER A 83 -5.39 13.43 7.30
C SER A 83 -5.98 13.52 5.89
N ARG A 84 -5.53 12.67 4.96
CA ARG A 84 -6.05 12.61 3.60
C ARG A 84 -7.46 12.04 3.53
N VAL A 85 -7.81 11.05 4.35
CA VAL A 85 -9.19 10.55 4.49
C VAL A 85 -10.11 11.66 5.01
N LEU A 86 -9.68 12.43 6.01
CA LEU A 86 -10.44 13.56 6.53
C LEU A 86 -10.67 14.66 5.49
N GLN A 87 -9.72 14.90 4.58
CA GLN A 87 -9.92 15.81 3.44
C GLN A 87 -11.00 15.32 2.46
N MET A 88 -11.42 14.06 2.52
CA MET A 88 -12.50 13.47 1.74
C MET A 88 -13.84 13.45 2.49
N GLN A 89 -13.89 13.96 3.72
CA GLN A 89 -15.13 14.13 4.47
C GLN A 89 -15.95 15.32 3.93
N ARG A 90 -17.26 15.12 3.86
CA ARG A 90 -18.27 16.12 3.50
C ARG A 90 -18.79 16.81 4.76
N ASP A 91 -19.42 17.96 4.60
CA ASP A 91 -19.98 18.75 5.70
C ASP A 91 -21.09 17.98 6.48
N ASN A 92 -21.70 16.98 5.85
CA ASN A 92 -22.68 16.08 6.48
C ASN A 92 -22.04 14.83 7.13
N GLY A 93 -20.72 14.79 7.26
CA GLY A 93 -19.97 13.67 7.83
C GLY A 93 -19.69 12.50 6.88
N GLY A 94 -20.35 12.42 5.73
CA GLY A 94 -20.13 11.36 4.74
C GLY A 94 -18.78 11.47 4.03
N LEU A 95 -18.20 10.36 3.61
CA LEU A 95 -16.95 10.35 2.84
C LEU A 95 -17.24 10.31 1.33
N ARG A 96 -16.41 11.00 0.54
CA ARG A 96 -16.48 10.97 -0.93
C ARG A 96 -15.26 10.28 -1.53
N TYR A 97 -15.36 9.88 -2.79
CA TYR A 97 -14.32 9.10 -3.46
C TYR A 97 -12.97 9.84 -3.66
N GLY A 98 -12.93 11.18 -3.71
CA GLY A 98 -11.69 11.95 -3.91
C GLY A 98 -11.63 13.25 -3.08
N ILE A 99 -10.50 13.94 -3.08
CA ILE A 99 -10.33 15.20 -2.33
C ILE A 99 -11.18 16.35 -2.88
N LYS A 100 -11.53 17.34 -2.05
CA LYS A 100 -12.28 18.55 -2.46
C LYS A 100 -11.27 19.36 -3.26
N MET A 101 -11.44 19.49 -4.58
CA MET A 101 -10.85 20.67 -5.22
C MET A 101 -11.60 21.86 -4.64
N GLY A 102 -10.89 22.75 -3.94
CA GLY A 102 -11.45 24.01 -3.49
C GLY A 102 -12.12 24.69 -4.68
N ARG A 103 -13.36 25.17 -4.50
CA ARG A 103 -13.93 26.14 -5.44
C ARG A 103 -12.88 27.24 -5.59
N LYS A 104 -12.31 27.41 -6.79
CA LYS A 104 -11.59 28.64 -7.09
C LYS A 104 -12.58 29.76 -6.81
N SER A 105 -12.28 30.57 -5.80
CA SER A 105 -12.97 31.84 -5.62
C SER A 105 -12.65 32.66 -6.85
N THR A 106 -13.57 32.68 -7.82
CA THR A 106 -13.60 33.71 -8.85
C THR A 106 -13.98 35.00 -8.13
N GLY A 107 -12.95 35.72 -7.70
CA GLY A 107 -13.00 37.16 -7.44
C GLY A 107 -12.36 37.89 -8.60
#